data_AF-A0A286RZ11-F1
#
_entry.id   AF-A0A286RZ11-F1
#
_cell.length_a   1.000
_cell.length_b   1.000
_cell.length_c   1.000
_cell.angle_alpha   90.00
_cell.angle_beta   90.00
_cell.angle_gamma   90.00
#
_symmetry.space_group_name_H-M   'P 1'
#
loop_
_entity.id
_entity.type
_entity.pdbx_description
1 polymer ?
#
loop_
_entity_poly.entity_id
_entity_poly.type
_entity_poly.pdbx_seq_one_letter_code
_entity_poly.pdbx_strand_id
1 'polypeptide(L)' 'HSAAGWGWALILTEVFPDRADAILQRGWAFGESRVICNV' A
#
# COMPACT_ATOMS: atom_id res chain seq x y z
N HIS A 1 9.54 3.45 -5.33
CA HIS A 1 8.14 3.03 -5.52
C HIS A 1 7.42 2.74 -4.20
N SER A 2 8.06 2.13 -3.20
CA SER A 2 7.41 1.76 -1.93
C SER A 2 6.78 2.94 -1.17
N ALA A 3 7.50 4.06 -1.01
CA ALA A 3 6.97 5.25 -0.35
C ALA A 3 5.71 5.82 -1.03
N ALA A 4 5.70 5.86 -2.38
CA ALA A 4 4.54 6.30 -3.14
C ALA A 4 3.36 5.33 -3.02
N GLY A 5 3.62 4.01 -3.07
CA GLY A 5 2.59 3.00 -2.87
C GLY A 5 1.96 3.05 -1.47
N TRP A 6 2.76 3.30 -0.45
CA TRP A 6 2.28 3.48 0.92
C TRP A 6 1.49 4.78 1.09
N GLY A 7 1.99 5.90 0.53
CA GLY A 7 1.28 7.18 0.55
C GLY A 7 -0.11 7.09 -0.06
N TRP A 8 -0.25 6.40 -1.20
CA TRP A 8 -1.56 6.13 -1.80
C TRP A 8 -2.45 5.23 -0.94
N ALA A 9 -1.90 4.20 -0.28
CA ALA A 9 -2.67 3.37 0.63
C ALA A 9 -3.26 4.18 1.78
N LEU A 10 -2.48 5.09 2.38
CA LEU A 10 -2.97 5.97 3.45
C LEU A 10 -4.09 6.90 2.98
N ILE A 11 -3.90 7.59 1.85
CA ILE A 11 -4.96 8.44 1.26
C ILE A 11 -6.24 7.63 0.99
N LEU A 12 -6.12 6.43 0.44
CA LEU A 12 -7.27 5.58 0.14
C LEU A 12 -7.96 5.07 1.41
N THR A 13 -7.25 4.86 2.52
CA THR A 13 -7.88 4.51 3.80
C THR A 13 -8.69 5.65 4.40
N GLU A 14 -8.31 6.91 4.14
CA GLU A 14 -9.12 8.07 4.55
C GLU A 14 -10.40 8.17 3.70
N VAL A 15 -10.32 7.87 2.40
CA VAL A 15 -11.48 7.91 1.48
C VAL A 15 -12.43 6.72 1.68
N PHE A 16 -11.89 5.53 1.97
CA PHE A 16 -12.64 4.28 2.10
C PHE A 16 -12.34 3.57 3.44
N PRO A 17 -12.80 4.12 4.58
CA PRO A 17 -12.46 3.59 5.90
C PRO A 17 -12.92 2.13 6.09
N ASP A 18 -14.07 1.73 5.54
CA ASP A 18 -14.58 0.36 5.63
C ASP A 18 -13.71 -0.68 4.90
N ARG A 19 -12.74 -0.22 4.08
CA ARG A 19 -11.80 -1.07 3.35
C ARG A 19 -10.36 -0.91 3.83
N ALA A 20 -10.13 -0.19 4.93
CA ALA A 20 -8.80 0.20 5.40
C ALA A 20 -7.84 -0.98 5.50
N ASP A 21 -8.25 -2.08 6.13
CA ASP A 21 -7.40 -3.27 6.30
C ASP A 21 -6.95 -3.87 4.96
N ALA A 22 -7.88 -4.02 4.01
CA ALA A 22 -7.57 -4.55 2.69
C ALA A 22 -6.64 -3.62 1.90
N ILE A 23 -6.82 -2.30 2.03
CA ILE A 23 -6.00 -1.29 1.37
C ILE A 23 -4.59 -1.26 1.96
N LEU A 24 -4.46 -1.28 3.29
CA LEU A 24 -3.15 -1.32 3.97
C LEU A 24 -2.40 -2.61 3.67
N GLN A 25 -3.08 -3.77 3.66
CA GLN A 25 -2.49 -5.03 3.21
C GLN A 25 -1.97 -4.94 1.78
N ARG A 26 -2.73 -4.32 0.87
CA ARG A 26 -2.27 -4.12 -0.51
C ARG A 26 -1.04 -3.22 -0.57
N GLY A 27 -1.00 -2.15 0.22
CA GLY A 27 0.15 -1.24 0.33
C GLY A 27 1.42 -1.97 0.81
N TRP A 28 1.28 -2.84 1.81
CA TRP A 28 2.37 -3.67 2.31
C TRP A 28 2.91 -4.62 1.23
N ALA A 29 2.02 -5.41 0.61
CA ALA A 29 2.38 -6.36 -0.44
C ALA A 29 3.06 -5.69 -1.65
N PHE A 30 2.68 -4.44 -1.95
CA PHE A 30 3.35 -3.65 -2.98
C PHE A 30 4.80 -3.32 -2.61
N GLY A 31 5.07 -3.02 -1.34
CA GLY A 31 6.43 -2.83 -0.81
C GLY A 31 7.26 -4.11 -0.89
N GLU A 32 6.71 -5.24 -0.48
CA GLU A 32 7.37 -6.56 -0.57
C GLU A 32 7.72 -6.93 -2.02
N SER A 33 6.84 -6.61 -2.97
CA SER A 33 7.09 -6.83 -4.40
C SER A 33 8.38 -6.14 -4.88
N ARG A 34 8.74 -4.98 -4.32
CA ARG A 34 9.97 -4.26 -4.69
C ARG A 34 11.23 -4.96 -4.18
N VAL A 35 11.15 -5.56 -3.00
CA VAL A 35 12.24 -6.38 -2.45
C VAL A 35 12.44 -7.62 -3.33
N ILE A 36 11.35 -8.32 -3.66
CA ILE A 36 11.40 -9.53 -4.49
C ILE A 36 11.93 -9.22 -5.90
N CYS A 37 11.45 -8.15 -6.53
CA CYS A 37 11.89 -7.76 -7.87
C CYS A 37 13.27 -7.06 -7.88
N ASN A 38 13.87 -6.78 -6.72
CA ASN A 38 15.16 -6.08 -6.58
C ASN A 38 15.23 -4.73 -7.34
N VAL A 39 14.19 -3.90 -7.22
CA VAL A 39 14.03 -2.61 -7.94
C VAL A 39 13.38 -1.50 -7.12
#